data_AF-A0A7C2IN41-F1
#
_entry.id   AF-A0A7C2IN41-F1
#
_cell.length_a   1.000
_cell.length_b   1.000
_cell.length_c   1.000
_cell.angle_alpha   90.00
_cell.angle_beta   90.00
_cell.angle_gamma   90.00
#
_symmetry.space_group_name_H-M   'P 1'
#
loop_
_entity.id
_entity.type
_entity.pdbx_description
1 polymer ?
#
loop_
_entity_poly.entity_id
_entity_poly.type
_entity_poly.pdbx_seq_one_letter_code
_entity_poly.pdbx_strand_id
1 'polypeptide(L)'
;LGSLAAYAYARLKVPFRDKIVFLLLFTEMLPGVVIALPLYLTIRSLGLHDRLVTLMFLECSFSLPFTIWILRGYFLSLPRELEDAAMVDGCSRVGALFRVIYPLATPGLFAAAAFAFIGSWNAFFLPLIFTSSAETRTAPLAVSLLIGRFYVQFGLLAAAGTLASIIPVALALLFQRYVLSGLVAGALKG
;
A
#
# COMPACT_ATOMS: atom_id res chain seq x y z
N LEU A 1 -0.96 4.24 -8.55
CA LEU A 1 0.48 4.56 -8.67
C LEU A 1 1.32 3.29 -8.80
N GLY A 2 1.29 2.41 -7.79
CA GLY A 2 2.10 1.18 -7.80
C GLY A 2 1.87 0.27 -9.02
N SER A 3 0.63 0.13 -9.51
CA SER A 3 0.32 -0.67 -10.71
C SER A 3 1.00 -0.17 -11.98
N LEU A 4 1.07 1.14 -12.19
CA LEU A 4 1.72 1.73 -13.36
C LEU A 4 3.24 1.52 -13.30
N ALA A 5 3.84 1.78 -12.14
CA ALA A 5 5.27 1.55 -11.91
C ALA A 5 5.64 0.07 -12.06
N ALA A 6 4.87 -0.83 -11.45
CA ALA A 6 5.03 -2.27 -11.57
C ALA A 6 4.96 -2.75 -13.02
N TYR A 7 3.98 -2.26 -13.79
CA TYR A 7 3.86 -2.58 -15.21
C TYR A 7 5.08 -2.10 -16.00
N ALA A 8 5.55 -0.87 -15.74
CA ALA A 8 6.76 -0.35 -16.37
C ALA A 8 7.98 -1.24 -16.08
N TYR A 9 8.21 -1.63 -14.82
CA TYR A 9 9.31 -2.50 -14.41
C TYR A 9 9.16 -3.97 -14.87
N ALA A 10 7.95 -4.42 -15.22
CA ALA A 10 7.69 -5.76 -15.72
C ALA A 10 7.80 -5.86 -17.26
N ARG A 11 7.25 -4.87 -17.98
CA ARG A 11 7.02 -4.93 -19.43
C ARG A 11 7.93 -4.03 -20.24
N LEU A 12 8.28 -2.84 -19.74
CA LEU A 12 9.10 -1.88 -20.48
C LEU A 12 10.59 -2.18 -20.34
N LYS A 13 11.38 -1.64 -21.27
CA LYS A 13 12.85 -1.71 -21.24
C LYS A 13 13.40 -0.63 -20.31
N VAL A 14 13.33 -0.90 -19.00
CA VAL A 14 13.91 -0.04 -17.97
C VAL A 14 15.30 -0.56 -17.60
N PRO A 15 16.37 0.25 -17.70
CA PRO A 15 17.70 -0.19 -17.28
C PRO A 15 17.72 -0.47 -15.78
N PHE A 16 18.45 -1.51 -15.37
CA PHE A 16 18.60 -1.93 -13.97
C PHE A 16 17.29 -2.24 -13.21
N ARG A 17 16.18 -2.52 -13.90
CA ARG A 17 14.84 -2.74 -13.31
C ARG A 17 14.83 -3.67 -12.09
N ASP A 18 15.59 -4.77 -12.12
CA ASP A 18 15.62 -5.74 -11.02
C ASP A 18 16.34 -5.16 -9.79
N LYS A 19 17.44 -4.43 -10.01
CA LYS A 19 18.17 -3.73 -8.94
C LYS A 19 17.33 -2.59 -8.34
N ILE A 20 16.60 -1.85 -9.15
CA ILE A 20 15.74 -0.76 -8.68
C ILE A 20 14.61 -1.31 -7.81
N VAL A 21 13.93 -2.36 -8.25
CA VAL A 21 12.85 -2.99 -7.48
C VAL A 21 13.40 -3.60 -6.18
N PHE A 22 14.58 -4.23 -6.23
CA PHE A 22 15.25 -4.71 -5.03
C PHE A 22 15.62 -3.57 -4.06
N LEU A 23 16.15 -2.45 -4.56
CA LEU A 23 16.49 -1.29 -3.75
C LEU A 23 15.24 -0.66 -3.12
N LEU A 24 14.11 -0.62 -3.83
CA LEU A 24 12.83 -0.20 -3.27
C LEU A 24 12.41 -1.09 -2.09
N LEU A 25 12.57 -2.41 -2.19
CA LEU A 25 12.30 -3.28 -1.04
C LEU A 25 13.31 -3.06 0.10
N PHE A 26 14.56 -2.76 -0.21
CA PHE A 26 15.58 -2.49 0.79
C PHE A 26 15.24 -1.27 1.65
N THR A 27 14.53 -0.27 1.12
CA THR A 27 14.09 0.88 1.93
C THR A 27 13.07 0.49 3.01
N GLU A 28 12.36 -0.64 2.86
CA GLU A 28 11.44 -1.17 3.88
C GLU A 28 12.20 -1.76 5.09
N MET A 29 13.50 -2.05 4.95
CA MET A 29 14.32 -2.52 6.08
C MET A 29 14.71 -1.38 7.03
N LEU A 30 14.52 -0.12 6.62
CA LEU A 30 14.81 1.03 7.46
C LEU A 30 13.70 1.20 8.51
N PRO A 31 14.04 1.36 9.80
CA PRO A 31 13.04 1.61 10.82
C PRO A 31 12.36 2.96 10.55
N GLY A 32 11.02 2.96 10.43
CA GLY A 32 10.24 4.18 10.16
C GLY A 32 10.51 5.32 11.14
N VAL A 33 10.88 5.00 12.39
CA VAL A 33 11.24 6.00 13.42
C VAL A 33 12.46 6.85 13.07
N VAL A 34 13.44 6.29 12.33
CA VAL A 34 14.63 7.02 11.90
C VAL A 34 14.28 8.07 10.86
N ILE A 35 13.32 7.76 9.99
CA ILE A 35 12.87 8.64 8.90
C ILE A 35 11.85 9.68 9.42
N ALA A 36 11.14 9.37 10.50
CA ALA A 36 10.01 10.18 10.96
C ALA A 36 10.39 11.60 11.39
N LEU A 37 11.48 11.77 12.14
CA LEU A 37 11.91 13.10 12.61
C LEU A 37 12.26 14.07 11.46
N PRO A 38 13.15 13.73 10.51
CA PRO A 38 13.45 14.65 9.41
C PRO A 38 12.23 14.91 8.53
N LEU A 39 11.36 13.90 8.36
CA LEU A 39 10.12 14.04 7.59
C LEU A 39 9.11 14.96 8.29
N TYR A 40 8.98 14.86 9.61
CA TYR A 40 8.18 15.76 10.44
C TYR A 40 8.66 17.21 10.32
N LEU A 41 9.97 17.46 10.45
CA LEU A 41 10.53 18.81 10.30
C LEU A 41 10.26 19.40 8.92
N THR A 42 10.34 18.57 7.87
CA THR A 42 10.05 18.97 6.49
C THR A 42 8.57 19.29 6.27
N ILE A 43 7.67 18.42 6.73
CA ILE A 43 6.22 18.66 6.60
C ILE A 43 5.79 19.89 7.40
N ARG A 44 6.38 20.09 8.58
CA ARG A 44 6.11 21.26 9.42
C ARG A 44 6.62 22.55 8.77
N SER A 45 7.82 22.55 8.18
CA SER A 45 8.36 23.74 7.49
C SER A 45 7.56 24.11 6.24
N LEU A 46 6.97 23.12 5.57
CA LEU A 46 6.06 23.33 4.44
C LEU A 46 4.63 23.73 4.85
N GLY A 47 4.30 23.77 6.14
CA GLY A 47 2.95 24.08 6.62
C GLY A 47 1.90 23.01 6.28
N LEU A 48 2.34 21.77 6.03
CA LEU A 48 1.52 20.62 5.64
C LEU A 48 1.16 19.70 6.81
N HIS A 49 1.52 20.08 8.04
CA HIS A 49 1.22 19.32 9.25
C HIS A 49 -0.29 19.29 9.54
N ASP A 50 -0.76 18.22 10.18
CA ASP A 50 -2.17 18.03 10.58
C ASP A 50 -3.16 18.14 9.42
N ARG A 51 -2.83 17.52 8.28
CA ARG A 51 -3.70 17.45 7.09
C ARG A 51 -3.86 15.99 6.64
N LEU A 52 -5.10 15.57 6.38
CA LEU A 52 -5.39 14.23 5.84
C LEU A 52 -4.63 13.96 4.54
N VAL A 53 -4.51 14.96 3.66
CA VAL A 53 -3.80 14.84 2.39
C VAL A 53 -2.33 14.47 2.60
N THR A 54 -1.68 15.09 3.58
CA THR A 54 -0.29 14.79 3.94
C THR A 54 -0.16 13.36 4.43
N LEU A 55 -1.05 12.93 5.34
CA LEU A 55 -1.05 11.55 5.83
C LEU A 55 -1.28 10.54 4.69
N MET A 56 -2.21 10.82 3.78
CA MET A 56 -2.45 9.97 2.60
C MET A 56 -1.21 9.81 1.73
N PHE A 57 -0.47 10.89 1.45
CA PHE A 57 0.77 10.83 0.66
C PHE A 57 1.87 10.04 1.37
N LEU A 58 2.01 10.21 2.70
CA LEU A 58 2.97 9.46 3.49
C LEU A 58 2.65 7.96 3.46
N GLU A 59 1.43 7.58 3.82
CA GLU A 59 0.97 6.18 3.80
C GLU A 59 1.12 5.56 2.41
N CYS A 60 0.76 6.30 1.35
CA CYS A 60 0.98 5.85 -0.03
C CYS A 60 2.47 5.61 -0.32
N SER A 61 3.36 6.49 0.12
CA SER A 61 4.80 6.39 -0.14
C SER A 61 5.42 5.18 0.55
N PHE A 62 5.04 4.90 1.80
CA PHE A 62 5.51 3.72 2.55
C PHE A 62 4.90 2.41 2.02
N SER A 63 3.66 2.41 1.52
CA SER A 63 3.08 1.18 0.93
C SER A 63 3.57 0.88 -0.49
N LEU A 64 4.18 1.86 -1.17
CA LEU A 64 4.46 1.80 -2.62
C LEU A 64 5.48 0.74 -2.99
N PRO A 65 6.64 0.58 -2.29
CA PRO A 65 7.66 -0.39 -2.67
C PRO A 65 7.13 -1.82 -2.72
N PHE A 66 6.42 -2.25 -1.66
CA PHE A 66 5.86 -3.59 -1.59
C PHE A 66 4.73 -3.80 -2.61
N THR A 67 3.89 -2.78 -2.82
CA THR A 67 2.85 -2.78 -3.86
C THR A 67 3.45 -2.96 -5.26
N ILE A 68 4.55 -2.27 -5.57
CA ILE A 68 5.26 -2.40 -6.84
C ILE A 68 5.81 -3.82 -6.99
N TRP A 69 6.41 -4.37 -5.94
CA TRP A 69 6.99 -5.71 -5.97
C TRP A 69 5.96 -6.80 -6.24
N ILE A 70 4.84 -6.82 -5.50
CA ILE A 70 3.73 -7.76 -5.72
C ILE A 70 3.22 -7.68 -7.16
N LEU A 71 2.85 -6.47 -7.60
CA LEU A 71 2.24 -6.29 -8.91
C LEU A 71 3.21 -6.57 -10.05
N ARG A 72 4.51 -6.30 -9.84
CA ARG A 72 5.52 -6.65 -10.82
C ARG A 72 5.63 -8.16 -10.98
N GLY A 73 5.67 -8.91 -9.88
CA GLY A 73 5.66 -10.37 -9.91
C GLY A 73 4.45 -10.91 -10.67
N TYR A 74 3.27 -10.32 -10.42
CA TYR A 74 2.05 -10.67 -11.12
C TYR A 74 2.09 -10.33 -12.61
N PHE A 75 2.53 -9.13 -13.01
CA PHE A 75 2.63 -8.79 -14.43
C PHE A 75 3.67 -9.63 -15.17
N LEU A 76 4.72 -10.09 -14.49
CA LEU A 76 5.70 -11.03 -15.06
C LEU A 76 5.16 -12.44 -15.24
N SER A 77 4.12 -12.85 -14.51
CA SER A 77 3.49 -14.16 -14.66
C SER A 77 2.56 -14.23 -15.88
N LEU A 78 2.01 -13.08 -16.31
CA LEU A 78 1.15 -12.99 -17.48
C LEU A 78 1.95 -13.17 -18.79
N PRO A 79 1.48 -13.99 -19.75
CA PRO A 79 2.10 -14.13 -21.07
C PRO A 79 2.25 -12.77 -21.76
N ARG A 80 3.40 -12.53 -22.42
CA ARG A 80 3.69 -11.26 -23.11
C ARG A 80 2.92 -11.16 -24.43
N GLU A 81 2.68 -12.32 -25.03
CA GLU A 81 2.03 -12.51 -26.33
C GLU A 81 0.60 -11.93 -26.35
N LEU A 82 -0.10 -11.96 -25.20
CA LEU A 82 -1.43 -11.35 -25.08
C LEU A 82 -1.40 -9.83 -25.27
N GLU A 83 -0.35 -9.19 -24.79
CA GLU A 83 -0.16 -7.75 -24.93
C GLU A 83 0.25 -7.38 -26.35
N ASP A 84 1.15 -8.15 -26.94
CA ASP A 84 1.64 -7.93 -28.30
C ASP A 84 0.53 -8.20 -29.33
N ALA A 85 -0.31 -9.22 -29.13
CA ALA A 85 -1.49 -9.49 -29.96
C ALA A 85 -2.47 -8.30 -29.94
N ALA A 86 -2.78 -7.76 -28.75
CA ALA A 86 -3.65 -6.59 -28.64
C ALA A 86 -3.10 -5.37 -29.39
N MET A 87 -1.78 -5.22 -29.43
CA MET A 87 -1.12 -4.14 -30.18
C MET A 87 -1.14 -4.35 -31.68
N VAL A 88 -1.04 -5.61 -32.15
CA VAL A 88 -1.25 -5.96 -33.55
C VAL A 88 -2.71 -5.67 -33.96
N ASP A 89 -3.67 -5.88 -33.06
CA ASP A 89 -5.09 -5.55 -33.25
C ASP A 89 -5.39 -4.03 -33.16
N GLY A 90 -4.36 -3.19 -33.07
CA GLY A 90 -4.47 -1.73 -33.11
C GLY A 90 -4.59 -1.05 -31.76
N CYS A 91 -4.43 -1.76 -30.63
CA CYS A 91 -4.30 -1.08 -29.34
C CYS A 91 -2.95 -0.37 -29.21
N SER A 92 -2.96 0.83 -28.63
CA SER A 92 -1.73 1.39 -28.07
C SER A 92 -1.28 0.57 -26.85
N ARG A 93 -0.01 0.68 -26.44
CA ARG A 93 0.51 0.03 -25.23
C ARG A 93 -0.34 0.31 -23.99
N VAL A 94 -0.75 1.58 -23.83
CA VAL A 94 -1.66 2.00 -22.74
C VAL A 94 -3.05 1.38 -22.91
N GLY A 95 -3.56 1.30 -24.14
CA GLY A 95 -4.81 0.59 -24.43
C GLY A 95 -4.75 -0.90 -24.05
N ALA A 96 -3.67 -1.59 -24.41
CA ALA A 96 -3.44 -2.99 -24.05
C ALA A 96 -3.33 -3.18 -22.52
N LEU A 97 -2.69 -2.25 -21.81
CA LEU A 97 -2.62 -2.26 -20.36
C LEU A 97 -4.02 -2.28 -19.72
N PHE A 98 -4.89 -1.33 -20.08
CA PHE A 98 -6.20 -1.20 -19.44
C PHE A 98 -7.22 -2.23 -19.92
N ARG A 99 -7.17 -2.65 -21.20
CA ARG A 99 -8.18 -3.54 -21.80
C ARG A 99 -7.84 -5.02 -21.72
N VAL A 100 -6.56 -5.38 -21.59
CA VAL A 100 -6.10 -6.77 -21.58
C VAL A 100 -5.39 -7.11 -20.29
N ILE A 101 -4.34 -6.34 -19.94
CA ILE A 101 -3.49 -6.69 -18.80
C ILE A 101 -4.20 -6.49 -17.47
N TYR A 102 -4.90 -5.38 -17.24
CA TYR A 102 -5.59 -5.11 -15.98
C TYR A 102 -6.70 -6.11 -15.67
N PRO A 103 -7.61 -6.47 -16.60
CA PRO A 103 -8.60 -7.52 -16.36
C PRO A 103 -7.97 -8.86 -15.95
N LEU A 104 -6.88 -9.26 -16.62
CA LEU A 104 -6.13 -10.48 -16.28
C LEU A 104 -5.39 -10.35 -14.94
N ALA A 105 -4.91 -9.15 -14.61
CA ALA A 105 -4.21 -8.85 -13.37
C ALA A 105 -5.14 -8.56 -12.19
N THR A 106 -6.46 -8.63 -12.37
CA THR A 106 -7.47 -8.32 -11.34
C THR A 106 -7.15 -8.99 -10.00
N PRO A 107 -6.83 -10.30 -9.91
CA PRO A 107 -6.51 -10.92 -8.63
C PRO A 107 -5.29 -10.29 -7.94
N GLY A 108 -4.25 -9.97 -8.69
CA GLY A 108 -3.04 -9.30 -8.18
C GLY A 108 -3.29 -7.85 -7.77
N LEU A 109 -4.09 -7.12 -8.55
CA LEU A 109 -4.53 -5.75 -8.24
C LEU A 109 -5.31 -5.70 -6.93
N PHE A 110 -6.24 -6.64 -6.72
CA PHE A 110 -6.99 -6.75 -5.47
C PHE A 110 -6.08 -7.14 -4.29
N ALA A 111 -5.14 -8.07 -4.48
CA ALA A 111 -4.20 -8.45 -3.43
C ALA A 111 -3.36 -7.25 -2.95
N ALA A 112 -2.82 -6.49 -3.90
CA ALA A 112 -2.00 -5.31 -3.61
C ALA A 112 -2.84 -4.18 -2.98
N ALA A 113 -4.07 -3.96 -3.46
CA ALA A 113 -4.99 -2.99 -2.88
C ALA A 113 -5.39 -3.37 -1.45
N ALA A 114 -5.68 -4.64 -1.18
CA ALA A 114 -5.99 -5.13 0.15
C ALA A 114 -4.80 -4.97 1.10
N PHE A 115 -3.58 -5.30 0.67
CA PHE A 115 -2.37 -5.04 1.45
C PHE A 115 -2.24 -3.56 1.83
N ALA A 116 -2.30 -2.65 0.84
CA ALA A 116 -2.15 -1.22 1.08
C ALA A 116 -3.25 -0.67 1.99
N PHE A 117 -4.50 -1.12 1.79
CA PHE A 117 -5.63 -0.72 2.61
C PHE A 117 -5.47 -1.19 4.05
N ILE A 118 -5.23 -2.49 4.27
CA ILE A 118 -5.11 -3.06 5.63
C ILE A 118 -3.94 -2.42 6.36
N GLY A 119 -2.81 -2.22 5.67
CA GLY A 119 -1.65 -1.52 6.22
C GLY A 119 -1.99 -0.11 6.67
N SER A 120 -2.60 0.70 5.80
CA SER A 120 -2.96 2.09 6.10
C SER A 120 -4.05 2.20 7.16
N TRP A 121 -5.03 1.30 7.17
CA TRP A 121 -6.09 1.27 8.19
C TRP A 121 -5.54 0.99 9.58
N ASN A 122 -4.60 0.05 9.68
CA ASN A 122 -3.96 -0.35 10.93
C ASN A 122 -2.81 0.58 11.34
N ALA A 123 -2.47 1.56 10.51
CA ALA A 123 -1.35 2.45 10.76
C ALA A 123 -1.58 3.24 12.05
N PHE A 124 -0.54 3.24 12.89
CA PHE A 124 -0.52 3.95 14.15
C PHE A 124 0.61 4.97 14.21
N PHE A 125 1.81 4.56 13.80
CA PHE A 125 3.03 5.34 13.98
C PHE A 125 3.05 6.65 13.18
N LEU A 126 2.73 6.62 11.88
CA LEU A 126 2.67 7.85 11.08
C LEU A 126 1.51 8.77 11.54
N PRO A 127 0.26 8.29 11.73
CA PRO A 127 -0.80 9.13 12.28
C PRO A 127 -0.41 9.79 13.61
N LEU A 128 0.25 9.07 14.51
CA LEU A 128 0.68 9.60 15.81
C LEU A 128 1.59 10.82 15.68
N ILE A 129 2.44 10.86 14.64
CA ILE A 129 3.43 11.91 14.44
C ILE A 129 2.88 13.08 13.62
N PHE A 130 2.01 12.80 12.64
CA PHE A 130 1.61 13.78 11.62
C PHE A 130 0.20 14.34 11.80
N THR A 131 -0.57 13.82 12.77
CA THR A 131 -1.93 14.29 13.08
C THR A 131 -2.02 14.81 14.50
N SER A 132 -2.91 15.78 14.74
CA SER A 132 -3.08 16.39 16.05
C SER A 132 -4.53 16.79 16.33
N SER A 133 -5.30 17.18 15.32
CA SER A 133 -6.74 17.50 15.47
C SER A 133 -7.63 16.25 15.44
N ALA A 134 -8.84 16.37 15.98
CA ALA A 134 -9.81 15.28 15.96
C ALA A 134 -10.25 14.90 14.53
N GLU A 135 -10.18 15.84 13.59
CA GLU A 135 -10.61 15.67 12.18
C GLU A 135 -9.63 14.82 11.36
N THR A 136 -8.36 14.77 11.75
CA THR A 136 -7.30 14.06 11.01
C THR A 136 -6.85 12.77 11.68
N ARG A 137 -7.26 12.52 12.93
CA ARG A 137 -6.91 11.31 13.68
C ARG A 137 -7.52 10.07 13.05
N THR A 138 -6.70 9.02 12.96
CA THR A 138 -7.15 7.70 12.52
C THR A 138 -7.85 6.94 13.66
N ALA A 139 -8.64 5.93 13.30
CA ALA A 139 -9.35 5.12 14.29
C ALA A 139 -8.40 4.43 15.30
N PRO A 140 -7.30 3.76 14.89
CA PRO A 140 -6.37 3.17 15.86
C PRO A 140 -5.76 4.21 16.81
N LEU A 141 -5.41 5.39 16.29
CA LEU A 141 -4.87 6.48 17.10
C LEU A 141 -5.92 7.00 18.10
N ALA A 142 -7.16 7.20 17.66
CA ALA A 142 -8.25 7.64 18.55
C ALA A 142 -8.53 6.63 19.67
N VAL A 143 -8.53 5.33 19.37
CA VAL A 143 -8.70 4.26 20.37
C VAL A 143 -7.58 4.30 21.40
N SER A 144 -6.33 4.58 20.98
CA SER A 144 -5.19 4.66 21.92
C SER A 144 -5.32 5.77 22.98
N LEU A 145 -6.09 6.83 22.70
CA LEU A 145 -6.33 7.92 23.65
C LEU A 145 -7.17 7.50 24.87
N LEU A 146 -7.80 6.32 24.81
CA LEU A 146 -8.54 5.73 25.95
C LEU A 146 -7.63 5.11 27.01
N ILE A 147 -6.32 5.00 26.71
CA ILE A 147 -5.28 4.60 27.64
C ILE A 147 -4.75 5.87 28.32
N GLY A 148 -5.32 6.21 29.47
CA GLY A 148 -4.86 7.35 30.27
C GLY A 148 -3.60 7.04 31.07
N ARG A 149 -2.94 8.09 31.59
CA ARG A 149 -1.73 7.94 32.41
C ARG A 149 -1.94 7.20 33.74
N PHE A 150 -3.13 7.32 34.32
CA PHE A 150 -3.43 6.78 35.66
C PHE A 150 -4.54 5.73 35.66
N TYR A 151 -5.40 5.72 34.64
CA TYR A 151 -6.50 4.78 34.52
C TYR A 151 -6.76 4.45 33.05
N VAL A 152 -7.18 3.21 32.80
CA VAL A 152 -7.58 2.74 31.46
C VAL A 152 -9.07 2.42 31.49
N GLN A 153 -9.80 2.96 30.52
CA GLN A 153 -11.24 2.67 30.38
C GLN A 153 -11.44 1.37 29.60
N PHE A 154 -11.15 0.23 30.21
CA PHE A 154 -11.14 -1.07 29.52
C PHE A 154 -12.43 -1.38 28.74
N GLY A 155 -13.60 -1.06 29.29
CA GLY A 155 -14.88 -1.25 28.60
C GLY A 155 -14.99 -0.42 27.32
N LEU A 156 -14.64 0.86 27.39
CA LEU A 156 -14.68 1.76 26.24
C LEU A 156 -13.57 1.42 25.23
N LEU A 157 -12.38 1.06 25.70
CA LEU A 157 -11.26 0.62 24.88
C LEU A 157 -11.60 -0.63 24.09
N ALA A 158 -12.18 -1.64 24.74
CA ALA A 158 -12.60 -2.88 24.08
C ALA A 158 -13.71 -2.62 23.06
N ALA A 159 -14.72 -1.81 23.41
CA ALA A 159 -15.80 -1.46 22.49
C ALA A 159 -15.29 -0.71 21.25
N ALA A 160 -14.49 0.35 21.46
CA ALA A 160 -13.93 1.16 20.37
C ALA A 160 -12.95 0.36 19.50
N GLY A 161 -12.08 -0.45 20.12
CA GLY A 161 -11.16 -1.34 19.40
C GLY A 161 -11.89 -2.39 18.55
N THR A 162 -12.98 -2.96 19.07
CA THR A 162 -13.82 -3.90 18.32
C THR A 162 -14.44 -3.21 17.10
N LEU A 163 -15.08 -2.04 17.30
CA LEU A 163 -15.67 -1.27 16.19
C LEU A 163 -14.63 -0.88 15.13
N ALA A 164 -13.46 -0.40 15.55
CA ALA A 164 -12.37 -0.05 14.64
C ALA A 164 -11.84 -1.25 13.84
N SER A 165 -11.96 -2.47 14.39
CA SER A 165 -11.50 -3.70 13.75
C SER A 165 -12.51 -4.32 12.78
N ILE A 166 -13.79 -3.92 12.82
CA ILE A 166 -14.84 -4.50 11.95
C ILE A 166 -14.48 -4.34 10.47
N ILE A 167 -14.07 -3.14 10.06
CA ILE A 167 -13.76 -2.81 8.66
C ILE A 167 -12.57 -3.63 8.11
N PRO A 168 -11.39 -3.63 8.76
CA PRO A 168 -10.24 -4.38 8.25
C PRO A 168 -10.49 -5.90 8.30
N VAL A 169 -11.21 -6.41 9.30
CA VAL A 169 -11.59 -7.83 9.35
C VAL A 169 -12.55 -8.20 8.23
N ALA A 170 -13.59 -7.39 7.98
CA ALA A 170 -14.53 -7.64 6.90
C ALA A 170 -13.84 -7.65 5.52
N LEU A 171 -12.94 -6.70 5.28
CA LEU A 171 -12.18 -6.64 4.03
C LEU A 171 -11.17 -7.79 3.92
N ALA A 172 -10.50 -8.17 5.02
CA ALA A 172 -9.63 -9.34 5.03
C ALA A 172 -10.41 -10.61 4.67
N LEU A 173 -11.61 -10.81 5.22
CA LEU A 173 -12.47 -11.96 4.89
C LEU A 173 -12.94 -11.96 3.44
N LEU A 174 -13.25 -10.78 2.88
CA LEU A 174 -13.65 -10.64 1.48
C LEU A 174 -12.48 -10.92 0.52
N PHE A 175 -11.26 -10.52 0.90
CA PHE A 175 -10.09 -10.56 0.02
C PHE A 175 -9.09 -11.67 0.31
N GLN A 176 -9.29 -12.51 1.34
CA GLN A 176 -8.35 -13.57 1.76
C GLN A 176 -7.89 -14.46 0.60
N ARG A 177 -8.78 -14.83 -0.32
CA ARG A 177 -8.47 -15.66 -1.49
C ARG A 177 -7.52 -14.97 -2.49
N TYR A 178 -7.62 -13.65 -2.60
CA TYR A 178 -6.77 -12.85 -3.50
C TYR A 178 -5.42 -12.54 -2.86
N VAL A 179 -5.41 -12.22 -1.56
CA VAL A 179 -4.18 -11.96 -0.80
C VAL A 179 -3.24 -13.17 -0.82
N LEU A 180 -3.78 -14.37 -0.59
CA LEU A 180 -2.99 -15.62 -0.64
C LEU A 180 -2.44 -15.90 -2.04
N SER A 181 -3.24 -15.69 -3.09
CA SER A 181 -2.80 -15.89 -4.48
C SER A 181 -1.70 -14.90 -4.89
N GLY A 182 -1.80 -13.63 -4.48
CA GLY A 182 -0.83 -12.59 -4.81
C GLY A 182 0.54 -12.80 -4.15
N LEU A 183 0.56 -13.19 -2.86
CA LEU A 183 1.81 -13.45 -2.12
C LEU A 183 2.56 -14.68 -2.67
N VAL A 184 1.83 -15.75 -3.01
CA VAL A 184 2.43 -16.98 -3.54
C VAL A 184 2.94 -16.79 -4.97
N ALA A 185 2.25 -16.03 -5.81
CA ALA A 185 2.70 -15.74 -7.17
C ALA A 185 4.02 -14.94 -7.20
N GLY A 186 4.27 -14.09 -6.20
CA GLY A 186 5.55 -13.38 -6.04
C GLY A 186 6.70 -14.26 -5.52
N ALA A 187 6.38 -15.32 -4.77
CA ALA A 187 7.37 -16.21 -4.15
C ALA A 187 7.88 -17.35 -5.06
N LEU A 188 7.07 -17.79 -6.04
CA LEU A 188 7.37 -18.97 -6.87
C LEU A 188 8.36 -18.75 -8.03
N LYS A 189 8.91 -17.54 -8.19
CA LYS A 189 9.96 -17.26 -9.20
C LYS A 189 11.14 -16.53 -8.56
N GLY A 190 11.76 -17.20 -7.58
CA GLY A 190 13.16 -17.04 -7.20
C GLY A 190 13.95 -18.24 -7.70
#